data_AF-A0A497KC43-F1
#
_entry.id   AF-A0A497KC43-F1
#
_cell.length_a   1.000
_cell.length_b   1.000
_cell.length_c   1.000
_cell.angle_alpha   90.00
_cell.angle_beta   90.00
_cell.angle_gamma   90.00
#
_symmetry.space_group_name_H-M   'P 1'
#
loop_
_entity.id
_entity.type
_entity.pdbx_description
1 polymer ?
#
loop_
_entity_poly.entity_id
_entity_poly.type
_entity_poly.pdbx_seq_one_letter_code
_entity_poly.pdbx_strand_id
1 'polypeptide(L)'
;MARKIRVRRRGYWRGPYVYRRRGKLIRVKRHYVGPTTYMARDVGKPGRGKKLIEIEPGKLKKYGYSTDKNARARRRALAKAVRAYGATSVFRMLNAQVVLRKSARTGERARDKRIFKADRDWVKRRYMQR
;
A
#
# COMPACT_ATOMS: atom_id res chain seq x y z
N MET A 1 -26.83 -12.50 3.40
CA MET A 1 -26.28 -12.47 4.79
C MET A 1 -24.75 -12.56 4.73
N ALA A 2 -24.01 -11.78 5.53
CA ALA A 2 -22.55 -11.83 5.51
C ALA A 2 -22.02 -13.18 6.05
N ARG A 3 -21.13 -13.83 5.29
CA ARG A 3 -20.47 -15.08 5.68
C ARG A 3 -19.73 -14.89 7.02
N LYS A 4 -19.79 -15.88 7.91
CA LYS A 4 -19.07 -15.87 9.20
C LYS A 4 -17.89 -16.84 9.13
N ILE A 5 -16.74 -16.44 9.66
CA ILE A 5 -15.54 -17.29 9.80
C ILE A 5 -15.30 -17.66 11.26
N ARG A 6 -14.75 -18.85 11.47
CA ARG A 6 -14.32 -19.31 12.78
C ARG A 6 -12.91 -18.77 13.06
N VAL A 7 -12.77 -17.90 14.06
CA VAL A 7 -11.49 -17.29 14.43
C VAL A 7 -11.00 -17.88 15.75
N ARG A 8 -9.80 -18.47 15.74
CA ARG A 8 -9.10 -18.89 16.96
C ARG A 8 -8.19 -17.75 17.42
N ARG A 9 -8.58 -17.06 18.49
CA ARG A 9 -7.77 -16.00 19.10
C ARG A 9 -6.83 -16.61 20.15
N ARG A 10 -5.54 -16.33 20.05
CA ARG A 10 -4.55 -16.69 21.07
C ARG A 10 -4.85 -15.95 22.38
N GLY A 11 -4.52 -16.58 23.51
CA GLY A 11 -4.62 -15.92 24.80
C GLY A 11 -3.65 -14.73 24.88
N TYR A 12 -4.00 -13.73 25.68
CA TYR A 12 -3.19 -12.53 25.83
C TYR A 12 -3.41 -11.89 27.21
N TRP A 13 -2.41 -11.14 27.68
CA TRP A 13 -2.52 -10.32 28.87
C TRP A 13 -3.31 -9.05 28.54
N ARG A 14 -4.48 -8.91 29.16
CA ARG A 14 -5.29 -7.70 29.02
C ARG A 14 -4.88 -6.70 30.08
N GLY A 15 -4.55 -5.48 29.65
CA GLY A 15 -4.25 -4.36 30.54
C GLY A 15 -5.41 -4.04 31.50
N PRO A 16 -5.15 -3.30 32.60
CA PRO A 16 -6.18 -2.89 33.53
C PRO A 16 -7.21 -2.01 32.81
N TYR A 17 -8.48 -2.15 33.17
CA TYR A 17 -9.55 -1.30 32.64
C TYR A 17 -10.63 -1.07 33.69
N VAL A 18 -11.40 -0.02 33.47
CA VAL A 18 -12.53 0.35 34.33
C VAL A 18 -13.80 0.30 33.49
N TYR A 19 -14.87 -0.28 34.04
CA TYR A 19 -16.18 -0.28 33.39
C TYR A 19 -17.28 -0.09 34.43
N ARG A 20 -18.42 0.46 34.00
CA ARG A 20 -19.57 0.71 34.87
C ARG A 20 -20.59 -0.41 34.69
N ARG A 21 -21.06 -1.01 35.79
CA ARG A 21 -22.09 -2.05 35.78
C ARG A 21 -23.07 -1.79 36.91
N ARG A 22 -24.36 -1.64 36.59
CA ARG A 22 -25.43 -1.36 37.57
C ARG A 22 -25.09 -0.15 38.47
N GLY A 23 -24.71 0.97 37.86
CA GLY A 23 -24.39 2.22 38.58
C GLY A 23 -23.02 2.27 39.26
N LYS A 24 -22.40 1.14 39.58
CA LYS A 24 -21.09 1.04 40.26
C LYS A 24 -19.92 1.03 39.28
N LEU A 25 -18.82 1.68 39.65
CA LEU A 25 -17.56 1.70 38.90
C LEU A 25 -16.71 0.48 39.31
N ILE A 26 -16.42 -0.42 38.37
CA ILE A 26 -15.62 -1.63 38.63
C ILE A 26 -14.25 -1.47 37.96
N ARG A 27 -13.19 -1.49 38.78
CA ARG A 27 -11.80 -1.50 38.31
C ARG A 27 -11.29 -2.94 38.23
N VAL A 28 -10.90 -3.35 37.03
CA VAL A 28 -10.33 -4.67 36.77
C VAL A 28 -8.82 -4.55 36.65
N LYS A 29 -8.09 -5.32 37.46
CA LYS A 29 -6.63 -5.43 37.37
C LYS A 29 -6.21 -6.18 36.11
N ARG A 30 -4.93 -6.05 35.72
CA ARG A 30 -4.35 -6.82 34.62
C ARG A 30 -4.57 -8.31 34.87
N HIS A 31 -5.11 -9.01 33.89
CA HIS A 31 -5.34 -10.45 33.99
C HIS A 31 -5.15 -11.13 32.64
N TYR A 32 -4.93 -12.44 32.67
CA TYR A 32 -4.79 -13.24 31.48
C TYR A 32 -6.16 -13.60 30.91
N VAL A 33 -6.36 -13.36 29.62
CA VAL A 33 -7.55 -13.79 28.89
C VAL A 33 -7.17 -15.05 28.12
N GLY A 34 -7.83 -16.17 28.46
CA GLY A 34 -7.59 -17.46 27.81
C GLY A 34 -7.88 -17.44 26.30
N PRO A 35 -7.29 -18.39 25.55
CA PRO A 35 -7.59 -18.54 24.13
C PRO A 35 -9.08 -18.82 23.94
N THR A 36 -9.68 -18.23 22.91
CA THR A 36 -11.12 -18.37 22.64
C THR A 36 -11.34 -18.55 21.16
N THR A 37 -12.30 -19.41 20.81
CA THR A 37 -12.80 -19.56 19.44
C THR A 37 -14.14 -18.83 19.36
N TYR A 38 -14.28 -17.91 18.42
CA TYR A 38 -15.55 -17.20 18.20
C TYR A 38 -15.83 -17.03 16.70
N MET A 39 -17.11 -16.83 16.38
CA MET A 39 -17.55 -16.55 15.01
C MET A 39 -17.46 -15.06 14.75
N ALA A 40 -16.59 -14.66 13.82
CA ALA A 40 -16.47 -13.28 13.37
C ALA A 40 -17.13 -13.14 11.99
N ARG A 41 -17.61 -11.94 11.64
CA ARG A 41 -17.99 -11.65 10.25
C ARG A 41 -16.74 -11.78 9.38
N ASP A 42 -16.87 -12.47 8.25
CA ASP A 42 -15.81 -12.61 7.25
C ASP A 42 -15.63 -11.25 6.57
N VAL A 43 -14.67 -10.47 7.06
CA VAL A 43 -14.30 -9.15 6.50
C VAL A 43 -13.31 -9.30 5.33
N GLY A 44 -13.12 -10.52 4.81
CA GLY A 44 -12.12 -10.84 3.80
C GLY A 44 -10.70 -10.87 4.36
N LYS A 45 -9.70 -10.91 3.47
CA LYS A 45 -8.28 -10.84 3.89
C LYS A 45 -8.06 -9.55 4.71
N PRO A 46 -7.45 -9.63 5.90
CA PRO A 46 -7.17 -8.45 6.70
C PRO A 46 -6.49 -7.35 5.87
N GLY A 47 -7.15 -6.19 5.74
CA GLY A 47 -6.47 -4.91 5.56
C GLY A 47 -6.30 -4.32 4.16
N ARG A 48 -7.18 -4.50 3.15
CA ARG A 48 -7.02 -3.71 1.90
C ARG A 48 -8.24 -3.09 1.22
N GLY A 49 -9.48 -3.28 1.71
CA GLY A 49 -10.67 -2.59 1.15
C GLY A 49 -10.76 -2.63 -0.39
N LYS A 50 -11.55 -1.73 -1.00
CA LYS A 50 -11.46 -1.48 -2.45
C LYS A 50 -10.12 -0.78 -2.74
N LYS A 51 -9.41 -1.20 -3.80
CA LYS A 51 -8.16 -0.52 -4.21
C LYS A 51 -8.48 0.93 -4.58
N LEU A 52 -7.96 1.89 -3.81
CA LEU A 52 -8.19 3.31 -4.05
C LEU A 52 -7.54 3.81 -5.36
N ILE A 53 -6.45 3.16 -5.78
CA ILE A 53 -5.72 3.49 -7.00
C ILE A 53 -5.81 2.28 -7.93
N GLU A 54 -6.65 2.38 -8.95
CA GLU A 54 -6.66 1.44 -10.06
C GLU A 54 -5.48 1.75 -10.98
N ILE A 55 -4.60 0.76 -11.16
CA ILE A 55 -3.43 0.87 -12.02
C ILE A 55 -3.67 -0.04 -13.22
N GLU A 56 -3.85 0.55 -14.39
CA GLU A 56 -3.88 -0.20 -15.64
C GLU A 56 -2.48 -0.73 -15.98
N PRO A 57 -2.31 -2.05 -16.16
CA PRO A 57 -1.02 -2.62 -16.52
C PRO A 57 -0.59 -2.18 -17.92
N GLY A 58 0.72 -2.09 -18.15
CA GLY A 58 1.29 -1.92 -19.50
C GLY A 58 1.33 -0.49 -20.06
N LYS A 59 0.69 0.52 -19.43
CA LYS A 59 0.64 1.89 -19.98
C LYS A 59 2.01 2.53 -20.26
N LEU A 60 3.02 2.27 -19.43
CA LEU A 60 4.39 2.75 -19.68
C LEU A 60 5.20 1.74 -20.52
N LYS A 61 4.90 0.44 -20.38
CA LYS A 61 5.59 -0.64 -21.10
C LYS A 61 5.40 -0.53 -22.61
N LYS A 62 4.21 -0.09 -23.08
CA LYS A 62 3.93 0.12 -24.50
C LYS A 62 4.84 1.18 -25.16
N TYR A 63 5.41 2.10 -24.38
CA TYR A 63 6.40 3.07 -24.86
C TYR A 63 7.85 2.61 -24.67
N GLY A 64 8.06 1.36 -24.23
CA GLY A 64 9.36 0.75 -24.04
C GLY A 64 9.99 0.96 -22.66
N TYR A 65 9.23 1.42 -21.66
CA TYR A 65 9.73 1.59 -20.30
C TYR A 65 9.90 0.25 -19.59
N SER A 66 11.07 0.01 -19.00
CA SER A 66 11.34 -1.10 -18.06
C SER A 66 12.42 -0.68 -17.06
N THR A 67 12.34 -1.18 -15.82
CA THR A 67 13.33 -0.95 -14.76
C THR A 67 14.69 -1.60 -15.06
N ASP A 68 14.71 -2.64 -15.89
CA ASP A 68 15.94 -3.34 -16.28
C ASP A 68 16.79 -2.56 -17.29
N LYS A 69 16.19 -1.57 -17.95
CA LYS A 69 16.89 -0.73 -18.92
C LYS A 69 17.72 0.34 -18.23
N ASN A 70 18.79 0.79 -18.90
CA ASN A 70 19.58 1.92 -18.44
C ASN A 70 18.77 3.23 -18.38
N ALA A 71 19.25 4.22 -17.62
CA ALA A 71 18.52 5.46 -17.37
C ALA A 71 18.19 6.24 -18.65
N ARG A 72 19.09 6.24 -19.65
CA ARG A 72 18.89 6.94 -20.92
C ARG A 72 17.73 6.34 -21.71
N ALA A 73 17.67 5.02 -21.82
CA ALA A 73 16.59 4.30 -22.49
C ALA A 73 15.25 4.51 -21.78
N ARG A 74 15.22 4.47 -20.44
CA ARG A 74 14.00 4.75 -19.66
C ARG A 74 13.49 6.17 -19.88
N ARG A 75 14.36 7.17 -19.82
CA ARG A 75 13.97 8.58 -20.05
C ARG A 75 13.48 8.84 -21.47
N ARG A 76 14.06 8.18 -22.49
CA ARG A 76 13.54 8.22 -23.87
C ARG A 76 12.13 7.62 -23.96
N ALA A 77 11.88 6.48 -23.32
CA ALA A 77 10.54 5.88 -23.26
C ALA A 77 9.54 6.80 -22.53
N LEU A 78 9.96 7.43 -21.43
CA LEU A 78 9.13 8.38 -20.69
C LEU A 78 8.82 9.63 -21.51
N ALA A 79 9.76 10.16 -22.28
CA ALA A 79 9.49 11.29 -23.18
C ALA A 79 8.39 10.95 -24.20
N LYS A 80 8.39 9.73 -24.76
CA LYS A 80 7.31 9.25 -25.64
C LYS A 80 5.97 9.16 -24.89
N ALA A 81 5.97 8.62 -23.68
CA ALA A 81 4.76 8.53 -22.84
C ALA A 81 4.21 9.91 -22.45
N VAL A 82 5.09 10.87 -22.16
CA VAL A 82 4.72 12.25 -21.79
C VAL A 82 4.03 12.95 -22.96
N ARG A 83 4.51 12.75 -24.20
CA ARG A 83 3.84 13.30 -25.39
C ARG A 83 2.42 12.74 -25.58
N ALA A 84 2.20 11.47 -25.23
CA ALA A 84 0.91 10.82 -25.46
C ALA A 84 -0.10 11.01 -24.31
N TYR A 85 0.35 11.10 -23.07
CA TYR A 85 -0.54 11.17 -21.89
C TYR A 85 -0.46 12.47 -21.10
N GLY A 86 0.51 13.32 -21.40
CA GLY A 86 0.85 14.49 -20.59
C GLY A 86 1.76 14.18 -19.40
N ALA A 87 2.51 15.20 -18.96
CA ALA A 87 3.52 15.08 -17.92
C ALA A 87 2.93 14.66 -16.56
N THR A 88 1.82 15.27 -16.16
CA THR A 88 1.13 15.00 -14.89
C THR A 88 0.66 13.55 -14.80
N SER A 89 0.11 13.00 -15.87
CA SER A 89 -0.35 11.60 -15.94
C SER A 89 0.82 10.64 -15.76
N VAL A 90 1.92 10.84 -16.51
CA VAL A 90 3.12 10.00 -16.39
C VAL A 90 3.74 10.10 -15.00
N PHE A 91 3.80 11.31 -14.42
CA PHE A 91 4.27 11.52 -13.05
C PHE A 91 3.43 10.71 -12.04
N ARG A 92 2.10 10.77 -12.13
CA ARG A 92 1.19 10.01 -11.26
C ARG A 92 1.36 8.50 -11.42
N MET A 93 1.54 8.00 -12.64
CA MET A 93 1.80 6.58 -12.90
C MET A 93 3.10 6.10 -12.23
N LEU A 94 4.19 6.86 -12.37
CA LEU A 94 5.47 6.54 -11.71
C LEU A 94 5.34 6.63 -10.18
N ASN A 95 4.63 7.63 -9.67
CA ASN A 95 4.39 7.79 -8.24
C ASN A 95 3.56 6.65 -7.65
N ALA A 96 2.56 6.14 -8.38
CA ALA A 96 1.78 4.98 -7.96
C ALA A 96 2.68 3.74 -7.75
N GLN A 97 3.68 3.53 -8.62
CA GLN A 97 4.65 2.45 -8.47
C GLN A 97 5.56 2.62 -7.24
N VAL A 98 5.92 3.86 -6.89
CA VAL A 98 6.66 4.18 -5.66
C VAL A 98 5.81 3.89 -4.42
N VAL A 99 4.55 4.34 -4.39
CA VAL A 99 3.63 4.11 -3.27
C VAL A 99 3.34 2.63 -3.07
N LEU A 100 3.15 1.88 -4.17
CA LEU A 100 2.95 0.43 -4.13
C LEU A 100 4.13 -0.32 -3.48
N ARG A 101 5.33 0.25 -3.57
CA ARG A 101 6.57 -0.31 -3.02
C ARG A 101 7.05 0.42 -1.76
N LYS A 102 6.21 1.24 -1.11
CA LYS A 102 6.62 2.10 0.02
C LYS A 102 7.31 1.32 1.16
N SER A 103 6.86 0.11 1.45
CA SER A 103 7.40 -0.76 2.51
C SER A 103 8.64 -1.56 2.09
N ALA A 104 9.01 -1.58 0.81
CA ALA A 104 10.18 -2.33 0.35
C ALA A 104 11.47 -1.67 0.84
N ARG A 105 12.25 -2.39 1.65
CA ARG A 105 13.52 -1.92 2.23
C ARG A 105 14.74 -2.55 1.56
N THR A 106 14.66 -3.82 1.21
CA THR A 106 15.77 -4.61 0.63
C THR A 106 15.35 -5.32 -0.67
N GLY A 107 16.33 -5.86 -1.40
CA GLY A 107 16.13 -6.63 -2.63
C GLY A 107 15.68 -5.82 -3.86
N GLU A 108 15.21 -6.54 -4.86
CA GLU A 108 14.81 -5.99 -6.17
C GLU A 108 13.70 -4.94 -6.04
N ARG A 109 12.71 -5.18 -5.19
CA ARG A 109 11.61 -4.22 -4.96
C ARG A 109 12.11 -2.88 -4.43
N ALA A 110 13.18 -2.87 -3.63
CA ALA A 110 13.79 -1.64 -3.14
C ALA A 110 14.65 -0.95 -4.21
N ARG A 111 15.31 -1.71 -5.09
CA ARG A 111 15.99 -1.19 -6.31
C ARG A 111 14.99 -0.51 -7.24
N ASP A 112 13.91 -1.21 -7.61
CA ASP A 112 12.85 -0.69 -8.47
C ASP A 112 12.23 0.59 -7.92
N LYS A 113 11.92 0.60 -6.61
CA LYS A 113 11.39 1.80 -5.93
C LYS A 113 12.29 3.01 -6.15
N ARG A 114 13.62 2.84 -6.06
CA ARG A 114 14.59 3.92 -6.29
C ARG A 114 14.59 4.37 -7.74
N ILE A 115 14.51 3.45 -8.70
CA ILE A 115 14.42 3.74 -10.14
C ILE A 115 13.16 4.55 -10.45
N PHE A 116 11.98 4.06 -10.03
CA PHE A 116 10.71 4.76 -10.23
C PHE A 116 10.72 6.16 -9.61
N LYS A 117 11.29 6.31 -8.40
CA LYS A 117 11.42 7.60 -7.72
C LYS A 117 12.31 8.56 -8.52
N ALA A 118 13.48 8.11 -8.97
CA ALA A 118 14.41 8.93 -9.74
C ALA A 118 13.82 9.36 -11.08
N ASP A 119 13.14 8.45 -11.78
CA ASP A 119 12.49 8.72 -13.06
C ASP A 119 11.29 9.66 -12.88
N ARG A 120 10.49 9.50 -11.82
CA ARG A 120 9.40 10.42 -11.44
C ARG A 120 9.93 11.84 -11.23
N ASP A 121 11.00 11.97 -10.45
CA ASP A 121 11.60 13.28 -10.14
C ASP A 121 12.21 13.92 -11.39
N TRP A 122 12.76 13.13 -12.30
CA TRP A 122 13.19 13.60 -13.61
C TRP A 122 12.02 14.14 -14.45
N VAL A 123 10.87 13.44 -14.50
CA VAL A 123 9.67 13.94 -15.22
C VAL A 123 9.20 15.26 -14.63
N LYS A 124 9.14 15.36 -13.30
CA LYS A 124 8.75 16.60 -12.60
C LYS A 124 9.68 17.76 -12.99
N ARG A 125 10.99 17.57 -12.88
CA ARG A 125 11.97 18.60 -13.22
C ARG A 125 11.96 18.98 -14.71
N ARG A 126 11.73 18.03 -15.61
CA ARG A 126 11.86 18.29 -17.05
C ARG A 126 10.61 18.88 -17.71
N TYR A 127 9.43 18.56 -17.18
CA TYR A 127 8.15 18.84 -17.86
C TYR A 127 7.08 19.51 -16.99
N MET A 128 7.32 19.70 -15.70
CA MET A 128 6.33 20.28 -14.77
C MET A 128 6.83 21.55 -14.08
N GLN A 129 7.93 22.15 -14.56
CA GLN A 129 8.31 23.49 -14.14
C GLN A 129 7.37 24.48 -14.85
N ARG A 130 6.67 25.29 -14.06
CA ARG A 130 5.98 26.48 -14.53
C ARG A 130 7.00 27.57 -14.76
#